data_AF-A0A958SXU4-F1
#
_entry.id   AF-A0A958SXU4-F1
#
_cell.length_a   1.000
_cell.length_b   1.000
_cell.length_c   1.000
_cell.angle_alpha   90.00
_cell.angle_beta   90.00
_cell.angle_gamma   90.00
#
_symmetry.space_group_name_H-M   'P 1'
#
loop_
_entity.id
_entity.type
_entity.pdbx_description
1 polymer ?
#
loop_
_entity_poly.entity_id
_entity_poly.type
_entity_poly.pdbx_seq_one_letter_code
_entity_poly.pdbx_strand_id
1 'polypeptide(L)'
;MKLIHYFLVSIVTLNSFAQETPQPFLEDIISQFPNVRDLAISPNGHEVMFTAQSVMGNLSVIITVSKQGDSWGLPKVASFSGKYFDLEPFYSHDGLKLYFVSTRPL
;
A
#
# COMPACT_ATOMS: atom_id res chain seq x y z
N MET A 1 33.97 -12.90 35.78
CA MET A 1 33.47 -13.28 34.44
C MET A 1 31.98 -13.59 34.40
N LYS A 2 31.41 -14.39 35.32
CA LYS A 2 29.97 -14.71 35.36
C LYS A 2 29.05 -13.48 35.55
N LEU A 3 29.46 -12.50 36.35
CA LEU A 3 28.69 -11.27 36.62
C LEU A 3 28.47 -10.41 35.36
N ILE A 4 29.49 -10.33 34.48
CA ILE A 4 29.40 -9.61 33.20
C ILE A 4 28.42 -10.33 32.26
N HIS A 5 28.39 -11.66 32.30
CA HIS A 5 27.44 -12.46 31.51
C HIS A 5 25.99 -12.21 31.92
N TYR A 6 25.69 -12.21 33.23
CA TYR A 6 24.32 -11.90 33.71
C TYR A 6 23.90 -10.47 33.40
N PHE A 7 24.83 -9.52 33.45
CA PHE A 7 24.58 -8.13 33.08
C PHE A 7 24.28 -7.98 31.58
N LEU A 8 25.02 -8.67 30.72
CA LEU A 8 24.80 -8.67 29.27
C LEU A 8 23.44 -9.27 28.90
N VAL A 9 23.06 -10.39 29.52
CA VAL A 9 21.76 -11.05 29.29
C VAL A 9 20.60 -10.13 29.69
N SER A 10 20.73 -9.36 30.77
CA SER A 10 19.71 -8.41 31.22
C SER A 10 19.51 -7.23 30.24
N ILE A 11 20.60 -6.70 29.66
CA ILE A 11 20.55 -5.64 28.63
C ILE A 11 19.84 -6.11 27.36
N VAL A 12 20.05 -7.36 26.94
CA VAL A 12 19.39 -7.91 25.75
C VAL A 12 17.87 -8.04 25.98
N THR A 13 17.43 -8.45 27.17
CA THR A 13 16.00 -8.57 27.48
C THR A 13 15.27 -7.23 27.59
N LEU A 14 15.96 -6.15 27.94
CA LEU A 14 15.37 -4.80 28.01
C LEU A 14 15.15 -4.16 26.63
N ASN A 15 15.83 -4.65 25.60
CA ASN A 15 15.67 -4.17 24.22
C ASN A 15 14.67 -5.02 23.40
N SER A 16 14.03 -6.02 24.02
CA SER A 16 13.09 -6.92 23.33
C SER A 16 11.68 -6.33 23.12
N PHE A 17 11.42 -5.09 23.55
CA PHE A 17 10.20 -4.36 23.20
C PHE A 17 10.35 -3.66 21.84
N ALA A 18 10.59 -4.45 20.79
CA ALA A 18 10.78 -3.96 19.42
C ALA A 18 9.50 -3.99 18.56
N GLN A 19 8.36 -4.36 19.13
CA GLN A 19 7.10 -4.42 18.39
C GLN A 19 6.42 -3.05 18.46
N GLU A 20 6.64 -2.21 17.45
CA GLU A 20 5.76 -1.06 17.23
C GLU A 20 4.33 -1.55 17.01
N THR A 21 3.34 -0.85 17.59
CA THR A 21 1.93 -1.16 17.34
C THR A 21 1.64 -0.95 15.86
N PRO A 22 1.17 -1.96 15.10
CA PRO A 22 0.86 -1.81 13.68
C PRO A 22 -0.10 -0.64 13.46
N GLN A 23 0.24 0.26 12.54
CA GLN A 23 -0.60 1.37 12.12
C GLN A 23 -1.19 1.08 10.74
N PRO A 24 -2.41 1.53 10.43
CA PRO A 24 -2.94 1.46 9.08
C PRO A 24 -2.03 2.24 8.12
N PHE A 25 -1.69 1.63 6.99
CA PHE A 25 -0.93 2.27 5.94
C PHE A 25 -1.83 3.25 5.17
N LEU A 26 -1.42 4.52 5.04
CA LEU A 26 -2.18 5.56 4.33
C LEU A 26 -3.62 5.77 4.84
N GLU A 27 -3.84 5.72 6.16
CA GLU A 27 -5.17 5.84 6.78
C GLU A 27 -5.98 7.03 6.25
N ASP A 28 -5.38 8.21 6.22
CA ASP A 28 -6.01 9.46 5.76
C ASP A 28 -6.44 9.42 4.29
N ILE A 29 -5.86 8.54 3.47
CA ILE A 29 -6.20 8.39 2.05
C ILE A 29 -7.20 7.25 1.86
N ILE A 30 -6.94 6.08 2.44
CA ILE A 30 -7.77 4.89 2.27
C ILE A 30 -9.17 5.12 2.83
N SER A 31 -9.29 5.81 3.97
CA SER A 31 -10.56 6.11 4.62
C SER A 31 -11.47 7.05 3.81
N GLN A 32 -10.97 7.70 2.74
CA GLN A 32 -11.78 8.55 1.87
C GLN A 32 -12.68 7.74 0.91
N PHE A 33 -12.43 6.43 0.76
CA PHE A 33 -13.14 5.57 -0.17
C PHE A 33 -14.01 4.56 0.58
N PRO A 34 -15.23 4.27 0.10
CA PRO A 34 -16.14 3.39 0.84
C PRO A 34 -15.69 1.92 0.84
N ASN A 35 -15.10 1.46 -0.27
CA ASN A 35 -14.55 0.12 -0.41
C ASN A 35 -13.17 0.20 -1.08
N VAL A 36 -12.14 -0.36 -0.42
CA VAL A 36 -10.76 -0.41 -0.91
C VAL A 36 -10.25 -1.84 -0.89
N ARG A 37 -9.55 -2.25 -1.95
CA ARG A 37 -8.94 -3.58 -2.07
C ARG A 37 -7.76 -3.57 -3.06
N ASP A 38 -7.03 -4.68 -3.09
CA ASP A 38 -5.97 -4.97 -4.07
C ASP A 38 -4.86 -3.89 -4.11
N LEU A 39 -4.22 -3.66 -2.97
CA LEU A 39 -3.08 -2.73 -2.86
C LEU A 39 -1.88 -3.24 -3.66
N ALA A 40 -1.30 -2.37 -4.49
CA ALA A 40 -0.06 -2.60 -5.21
C ALA A 40 0.93 -1.48 -4.91
N ILE A 41 2.13 -1.85 -4.47
CA ILE A 41 3.25 -0.93 -4.25
C ILE A 41 4.23 -1.13 -5.39
N SER A 42 4.61 -0.05 -6.06
CA SER A 42 5.66 -0.06 -7.09
C SER A 42 6.98 -0.61 -6.51
N PRO A 43 7.81 -1.31 -7.29
CA PRO A 43 9.07 -1.87 -6.79
C PRO A 43 10.06 -0.83 -6.23
N ASN A 44 9.97 0.42 -6.68
CA ASN A 44 10.77 1.52 -6.15
C ASN A 44 10.16 2.19 -4.91
N GLY A 45 8.94 1.81 -4.50
CA GLY A 45 8.24 2.34 -3.34
C GLY A 45 7.72 3.78 -3.49
N HIS A 46 7.74 4.37 -4.69
CA HIS A 46 7.34 5.76 -4.91
C HIS A 46 5.90 5.93 -5.40
N GLU A 47 5.22 4.84 -5.73
CA GLU A 47 3.83 4.84 -6.16
C GLU A 47 3.08 3.68 -5.51
N VAL A 48 1.87 3.98 -5.05
CA VAL A 48 0.89 3.02 -4.55
C VAL A 48 -0.33 3.11 -5.44
N MET A 49 -0.86 1.95 -5.84
CA MET A 49 -2.16 1.85 -6.50
C MET A 49 -3.08 0.93 -5.71
N PHE A 50 -4.39 1.17 -5.79
CA PHE A 50 -5.39 0.28 -5.20
C PHE A 50 -6.72 0.40 -5.95
N THR A 51 -7.56 -0.61 -5.84
CA THR A 51 -8.93 -0.57 -6.34
C THR A 51 -9.82 0.17 -5.34
N ALA A 52 -10.54 1.19 -5.80
CA ALA A 52 -11.64 1.81 -5.07
C ALA A 52 -12.96 1.47 -5.75
N GLN A 53 -13.95 1.04 -4.97
CA GLN A 53 -15.27 0.69 -5.50
C GLN A 53 -16.38 1.51 -4.85
N SER A 54 -17.51 1.67 -5.54
CA SER A 54 -18.73 2.18 -4.91
C SER A 54 -19.19 1.25 -3.79
N VAL A 55 -20.08 1.74 -2.90
CA VAL A 55 -20.67 0.93 -1.82
C VAL A 55 -21.27 -0.38 -2.34
N MET A 56 -21.93 -0.33 -3.50
CA MET A 56 -22.56 -1.50 -4.15
C MET A 56 -21.59 -2.35 -4.99
N GLY A 57 -20.33 -1.93 -5.15
CA GLY A 57 -19.33 -2.66 -5.95
C GLY A 57 -19.58 -2.63 -7.46
N ASN A 58 -20.52 -1.84 -7.96
CA ASN A 58 -20.89 -1.77 -9.38
C ASN A 58 -20.10 -0.70 -10.16
N LEU A 59 -19.38 0.17 -9.46
CA LEU A 59 -18.37 1.07 -10.03
C LEU A 59 -17.02 0.71 -9.42
N SER A 60 -15.99 0.67 -10.25
CA SER A 60 -14.63 0.29 -9.84
C SER A 60 -13.62 1.13 -10.62
N VAL A 61 -12.66 1.70 -9.89
CA VAL A 61 -11.56 2.48 -10.46
C VAL A 61 -10.26 2.12 -9.74
N ILE A 62 -9.15 2.22 -10.45
CA ILE A 62 -7.82 2.19 -9.86
C ILE A 62 -7.43 3.60 -9.46
N ILE A 63 -7.09 3.77 -8.19
CA ILE A 63 -6.52 5.00 -7.62
C ILE A 63 -5.00 4.86 -7.61
N THR A 64 -4.28 5.92 -7.93
CA THR A 64 -2.84 6.06 -7.74
C THR A 64 -2.52 7.17 -6.73
N VAL A 65 -1.50 6.93 -5.93
CA VAL A 65 -0.91 7.86 -4.97
C VAL A 65 0.61 7.83 -5.16
N SER A 66 1.19 8.96 -5.54
CA SER A 66 2.63 9.09 -5.69
C SER A 66 3.25 9.71 -4.44
N LYS A 67 4.41 9.21 -4.03
CA LYS A 67 5.24 9.76 -2.98
C LYS A 67 5.98 11.00 -3.51
N GLN A 68 6.00 12.06 -2.70
CA GLN A 68 6.68 13.33 -2.96
C GLN A 68 7.67 13.58 -1.83
N GLY A 69 8.93 13.19 -2.02
CA GLY A 69 9.92 13.17 -0.95
C GLY A 69 9.54 12.14 0.12
N ASP A 70 9.33 12.59 1.35
CA ASP A 70 8.95 11.75 2.48
C ASP A 70 7.43 11.64 2.69
N SER A 71 6.63 12.43 1.96
CA SER A 71 5.18 12.48 2.13
C SER A 71 4.43 11.83 0.95
N TRP A 72 3.22 11.35 1.20
CA TRP A 72 2.33 10.87 0.14
C TRP A 72 1.49 12.01 -0.43
N GLY A 73 1.31 12.01 -1.74
CA GLY A 73 0.45 12.97 -2.43
C GLY A 73 -1.05 12.69 -2.26
N LEU A 74 -1.87 13.50 -2.91
CA LEU A 74 -3.32 13.28 -2.97
C LEU A 74 -3.65 12.08 -3.88
N PRO A 75 -4.69 11.30 -3.54
CA PRO A 75 -5.17 10.23 -4.40
C PRO A 75 -5.73 10.78 -5.71
N LYS A 76 -5.48 10.07 -6.81
CA LYS A 76 -6.00 10.39 -8.15
C LYS A 76 -6.48 9.12 -8.82
N VAL A 77 -7.51 9.22 -9.66
CA VAL A 77 -7.84 8.10 -10.56
C VAL A 77 -6.65 7.92 -11.52
N ALA A 78 -6.15 6.69 -11.66
CA ALA A 78 -5.07 6.38 -12.57
C ALA A 78 -5.47 6.81 -14.00
N SER A 79 -4.53 7.35 -14.78
CA SER A 79 -4.83 7.98 -16.08
C SER A 79 -5.48 7.04 -17.10
N PHE A 80 -5.25 5.74 -16.96
CA PHE A 80 -5.88 4.72 -17.80
C PHE A 80 -7.24 4.26 -17.28
N SER A 81 -7.59 4.54 -16.02
CA SER A 81 -8.80 4.06 -15.32
C SER A 81 -9.96 5.09 -15.34
N GLY A 82 -11.15 4.67 -14.92
CA GLY A 82 -12.30 5.57 -14.68
C GLY A 82 -13.41 5.52 -15.73
N LYS A 83 -13.18 4.82 -16.84
CA LYS A 83 -14.18 4.62 -17.90
C LYS A 83 -14.78 3.21 -17.90
N TYR A 84 -13.99 2.22 -17.52
CA TYR A 84 -14.39 0.81 -17.49
C TYR A 84 -14.28 0.30 -16.05
N PHE A 85 -14.77 -0.93 -15.83
CA PHE A 85 -14.65 -1.57 -14.52
C PHE A 85 -13.24 -2.13 -14.39
N ASP A 86 -12.36 -1.33 -13.76
CA ASP A 86 -10.92 -1.61 -13.62
C ASP A 86 -10.59 -1.98 -12.16
N LEU A 87 -9.73 -2.99 -11.96
CA LEU A 87 -9.40 -3.55 -10.64
C LEU A 87 -8.06 -4.30 -10.62
N GLU A 88 -7.61 -4.67 -9.42
CA GLU A 88 -6.45 -5.53 -9.13
C GLU A 88 -5.17 -5.09 -9.84
N PRO A 89 -4.68 -3.85 -9.59
CA PRO A 89 -3.37 -3.44 -10.09
C PRO A 89 -2.28 -4.37 -9.56
N PHE A 90 -1.29 -4.66 -10.39
CA PHE A 90 -0.13 -5.47 -10.02
C PHE A 90 1.10 -5.03 -10.82
N TYR A 91 2.18 -4.70 -10.13
CA TYR A 91 3.46 -4.36 -10.78
C TYR A 91 4.25 -5.61 -11.12
N SER A 92 4.87 -5.64 -12.31
CA SER A 92 5.95 -6.59 -12.57
C SER A 92 7.11 -6.36 -11.61
N HIS A 93 7.90 -7.41 -11.36
CA HIS A 93 9.02 -7.36 -10.44
C HIS A 93 10.05 -6.27 -10.81
N ASP A 94 10.27 -6.04 -12.10
CA ASP A 94 11.16 -4.99 -12.62
C ASP A 94 10.53 -3.58 -12.62
N GLY A 95 9.24 -3.46 -12.31
CA GLY A 95 8.49 -2.20 -12.29
C GLY A 95 8.22 -1.59 -13.67
N LEU A 96 8.58 -2.30 -14.76
CA LEU A 96 8.41 -1.79 -16.12
C LEU A 96 6.99 -1.98 -16.66
N LYS A 97 6.18 -2.80 -16.00
CA LYS A 97 4.79 -3.09 -16.40
C LYS A 97 3.87 -3.05 -15.19
N LEU A 98 2.65 -2.60 -15.46
CA LEU A 98 1.51 -2.73 -14.58
C LEU A 98 0.47 -3.59 -15.31
N TYR A 99 -0.01 -4.62 -14.62
CA TYR A 99 -1.14 -5.44 -15.04
C TYR A 99 -2.35 -5.09 -14.20
N PHE A 100 -3.53 -5.26 -14.78
CA PHE A 100 -4.79 -5.01 -14.09
C PHE A 100 -5.93 -5.69 -14.86
N VAL A 101 -7.04 -5.93 -14.16
CA VAL A 101 -8.26 -6.51 -14.75
C VAL A 101 -9.14 -5.37 -15.27
N SER A 102 -9.80 -5.62 -16.41
CA SER A 102 -10.69 -4.65 -17.01
C SER A 102 -11.82 -5.28 -17.82
N THR A 103 -12.98 -4.62 -17.85
CA THR A 103 -14.09 -4.91 -18.77
C THR A 103 -13.99 -4.16 -20.11
N ARG A 104 -12.83 -3.59 -20.45
CA ARG A 104 -12.58 -3.02 -21.78
C ARG A 104 -12.87 -4.05 -22.87
N PRO A 105 -13.58 -3.68 -23.96
CA PRO A 105 -13.75 -4.56 -25.10
C PRO A 105 -12.41 -4.82 -25.79
N LEU A 106 -12.26 -6.03 -26.36
CA LEU A 106 -11.13 -6.44 -27.19
C LEU A 106 -11.38 -6.15 -28.67
#